data_AF-A0A1U7J7Y0-F1
#
_entry.id   AF-A0A1U7J7Y0-F1
#
_cell.length_a   1.000
_cell.length_b   1.000
_cell.length_c   1.000
_cell.angle_alpha   90.00
_cell.angle_beta   90.00
_cell.angle_gamma   90.00
#
_symmetry.space_group_name_H-M   'P 1'
#
loop_
_entity.id
_entity.type
_entity.pdbx_description
1 polymer ?
#
loop_
_entity_poly.entity_id
_entity_poly.type
_entity_poly.pdbx_seq_one_letter_code
_entity_poly.pdbx_strand_id
1 'polypeptide(L)'
;MSVSPRLDQVSLAPAPAMACKLLFDRDLYTPCHVRVPDVDHRLSAIYVDNQFYSFLKIVPEAHKALNVVARLGKRDHTAAITQTRQGYAVWAHEPAAVYAAPARKPGYTIRPVFGPQSCLVVTDETTYQTCRLQVPDVTKPLMALAHNDRYYSFFKQDTDAAKVLDIAAKLARRGDETLLVIEPPTFTLALLEPSGRLV
;
A
#
# COMPACT_ATOMS: atom_id res chain seq x y z
N MET A 1 5.29 45.95 -20.83
CA MET A 1 5.58 44.54 -21.16
C MET A 1 5.40 43.73 -19.89
N SER A 2 4.28 43.01 -19.78
CA SER A 2 3.91 42.29 -18.56
C SER A 2 4.50 40.90 -18.61
N VAL A 3 5.36 40.56 -17.65
CA VAL A 3 5.96 39.23 -17.51
C VAL A 3 5.08 38.46 -16.52
N SER A 4 4.28 37.53 -17.04
CA SER A 4 3.56 36.57 -16.20
C SER A 4 4.57 35.65 -15.50
N PRO A 5 4.47 35.43 -14.18
CA PRO A 5 5.29 34.41 -13.53
C PRO A 5 4.74 33.04 -13.95
N ARG A 6 5.62 32.22 -14.54
CA ARG A 6 5.39 30.80 -14.71
C ARG A 6 5.25 30.22 -13.30
N LEU A 7 4.15 29.51 -13.04
CA LEU A 7 4.07 28.60 -11.90
C LEU A 7 5.21 27.60 -12.05
N ASP A 8 6.22 27.76 -11.20
CA ASP A 8 7.34 26.86 -11.11
C ASP A 8 6.81 25.45 -10.89
N GLN A 9 7.13 24.58 -11.85
CA GLN A 9 6.93 23.15 -11.78
C GLN A 9 7.93 22.65 -10.73
N VAL A 10 7.55 22.73 -9.46
CA VAL A 10 8.32 22.14 -8.37
C VAL A 10 8.24 20.64 -8.56
N SER A 11 9.25 20.07 -9.23
CA SER A 11 9.48 18.64 -9.26
C SER A 11 9.67 18.18 -7.82
N LEU A 12 8.63 17.60 -7.22
CA LEU A 12 8.82 16.79 -6.02
C LEU A 12 9.84 15.72 -6.38
N ALA A 13 10.91 15.62 -5.60
CA ALA A 13 11.77 14.44 -5.68
C ALA A 13 10.88 13.20 -5.43
N PRO A 14 11.09 12.08 -6.15
CA PRO A 14 10.35 10.85 -5.89
C PRO A 14 10.75 10.33 -4.51
N ALA A 15 10.04 10.81 -3.49
CA ALA A 15 10.20 10.32 -2.13
C ALA A 15 9.37 9.03 -1.97
N PRO A 16 9.87 8.04 -1.21
CA PRO A 16 9.40 6.67 -1.35
C PRO A 16 7.99 6.49 -0.78
N ALA A 17 7.01 6.39 -1.66
CA ALA A 17 5.74 5.76 -1.33
C ALA A 17 5.94 4.24 -1.24
N MET A 18 5.36 3.63 -0.22
CA MET A 18 5.40 2.19 -0.03
C MET A 18 4.13 1.56 -0.59
N ALA A 19 4.26 0.62 -1.53
CA ALA A 19 3.12 -0.19 -1.94
C ALA A 19 2.78 -1.23 -0.85
N CYS A 20 1.51 -1.26 -0.43
CA CYS A 20 1.03 -2.17 0.59
C CYS A 20 -0.19 -2.97 0.10
N LYS A 21 -0.09 -4.30 0.12
CA LYS A 21 -1.21 -5.19 -0.17
C LYS A 21 -2.03 -5.41 1.11
N LEU A 22 -3.30 -5.01 1.09
CA LEU A 22 -4.23 -5.21 2.20
C LEU A 22 -5.05 -6.49 1.98
N LEU A 23 -4.60 -7.58 2.55
CA LEU A 23 -5.06 -8.95 2.31
C LEU A 23 -5.93 -9.45 3.46
N PHE A 24 -7.07 -8.79 3.68
CA PHE A 24 -7.90 -9.03 4.88
C PHE A 24 -8.82 -10.25 4.74
N ASP A 25 -9.13 -10.65 3.50
CA ASP A 25 -9.84 -11.88 3.21
C ASP A 25 -8.88 -13.03 2.89
N ARG A 26 -9.25 -14.24 3.31
CA ARG A 26 -8.37 -15.42 3.23
C ARG A 26 -8.13 -15.90 1.80
N ASP A 27 -9.05 -15.63 0.90
CA ASP A 27 -9.00 -15.99 -0.53
C ASP A 27 -8.05 -15.11 -1.35
N LEU A 28 -7.59 -13.98 -0.80
CA LEU A 28 -6.67 -13.05 -1.46
C LEU A 28 -5.21 -13.50 -1.47
N TYR A 29 -4.86 -14.61 -0.83
CA TYR A 29 -3.48 -15.10 -0.77
C TYR A 29 -3.38 -16.61 -0.51
N THR A 30 -2.24 -17.19 -0.86
CA THR A 30 -1.90 -18.58 -0.52
C THR A 30 -0.77 -18.65 0.52
N PRO A 31 -1.03 -19.13 1.75
CA PRO A 31 0.01 -19.47 2.70
C PRO A 31 0.94 -20.53 2.15
N CYS A 32 2.21 -20.32 2.36
CA CYS A 32 3.26 -21.18 1.87
C CYS A 32 4.47 -21.13 2.81
N HIS A 33 5.53 -21.82 2.40
CA HIS A 33 6.85 -21.59 2.93
C HIS A 33 7.79 -21.22 1.80
N VAL A 34 8.80 -20.44 2.11
CA VAL A 34 9.85 -20.04 1.16
C VAL A 34 11.22 -20.27 1.76
N ARG A 35 12.23 -20.31 0.90
CA ARG A 35 13.64 -20.12 1.27
C ARG A 35 14.10 -18.78 0.73
N VAL A 36 14.86 -18.05 1.52
CA VAL A 36 15.54 -16.82 1.13
C VAL A 36 17.05 -17.05 1.21
N PRO A 37 17.88 -16.37 0.40
CA PRO A 37 19.32 -16.62 0.37
C PRO A 37 20.03 -16.44 1.71
N ASP A 38 19.54 -15.52 2.53
CA ASP A 38 20.21 -15.10 3.78
C ASP A 38 19.82 -15.95 5.00
N VAL A 39 18.94 -16.95 4.83
CA VAL A 39 18.38 -17.73 5.95
C VAL A 39 18.37 -19.23 5.63
N ASP A 40 19.02 -20.01 6.50
CA ASP A 40 19.20 -21.46 6.29
C ASP A 40 17.93 -22.31 6.49
N HIS A 41 16.88 -21.73 7.08
CA HIS A 41 15.61 -22.41 7.35
C HIS A 41 14.47 -21.84 6.50
N ARG A 42 13.41 -22.64 6.34
CA ARG A 42 12.21 -22.21 5.63
C ARG A 42 11.46 -21.16 6.45
N LEU A 43 10.99 -20.11 5.78
CA LEU A 43 10.17 -19.06 6.39
C LEU A 43 8.69 -19.30 6.09
N SER A 44 7.83 -19.00 7.06
CA SER A 44 6.40 -18.87 6.81
C SER A 44 6.16 -17.69 5.88
N ALA A 45 5.35 -17.88 4.85
CA ALA A 45 5.14 -16.88 3.83
C ALA A 45 3.70 -16.90 3.29
N ILE A 46 3.37 -15.87 2.54
CA ILE A 46 2.19 -15.80 1.68
C ILE A 46 2.62 -15.54 0.23
N TYR A 47 1.80 -16.00 -0.70
CA TYR A 47 1.99 -15.81 -2.12
C TYR A 47 0.76 -15.15 -2.73
N VAL A 48 0.98 -14.08 -3.47
CA VAL A 48 -0.02 -13.25 -4.13
C VAL A 48 0.64 -12.49 -5.27
N ASP A 49 -0.05 -12.31 -6.41
CA ASP A 49 0.45 -11.57 -7.56
C ASP A 49 1.84 -12.01 -8.05
N ASN A 50 2.07 -13.33 -8.01
CA ASN A 50 3.34 -13.96 -8.36
C ASN A 50 4.55 -13.51 -7.52
N GLN A 51 4.29 -12.98 -6.32
CA GLN A 51 5.30 -12.51 -5.38
C GLN A 51 5.20 -13.25 -4.05
N PHE A 52 6.35 -13.43 -3.40
CA PHE A 52 6.44 -14.02 -2.07
C PHE A 52 6.62 -12.93 -1.01
N TYR A 53 5.91 -13.10 0.09
CA TYR A 53 6.05 -12.24 1.26
C TYR A 53 6.32 -13.09 2.49
N SER A 54 7.47 -12.89 3.14
CA SER A 54 7.84 -13.59 4.37
C SER A 54 7.13 -12.97 5.58
N PHE A 55 6.83 -13.80 6.57
CA PHE A 55 6.26 -13.34 7.83
C PHE A 55 7.27 -12.50 8.60
N LEU A 56 6.92 -11.26 8.91
CA LEU A 56 7.75 -10.38 9.74
C LEU A 56 7.31 -10.44 11.21
N LYS A 57 6.06 -10.08 11.50
CA LYS A 57 5.48 -10.12 12.86
C LYS A 57 3.98 -9.88 12.86
N ILE A 58 3.34 -10.16 14.01
CA ILE A 58 1.96 -9.73 14.33
C ILE A 58 2.03 -8.55 15.30
N VAL A 59 1.18 -7.56 15.08
CA VAL A 59 0.95 -6.45 16.02
C VAL A 59 -0.55 -6.29 16.30
N PRO A 60 -0.98 -6.04 17.54
CA PRO A 60 -2.40 -5.98 17.88
C PRO A 60 -3.16 -4.83 17.20
N GLU A 61 -2.50 -3.68 17.02
CA GLU A 61 -3.15 -2.43 16.61
C GLU A 61 -2.78 -2.04 15.17
N ALA A 62 -3.76 -1.55 14.41
CA ALA A 62 -3.63 -1.15 13.01
C ALA A 62 -2.53 -0.09 12.78
N HIS A 63 -2.50 0.95 13.61
CA HIS A 63 -1.50 2.01 13.49
C HIS A 63 -0.07 1.48 13.72
N LYS A 64 0.10 0.47 14.60
CA LYS A 64 1.40 -0.20 14.78
C LYS A 64 1.80 -0.98 13.54
N ALA A 65 0.85 -1.59 12.82
CA ALA A 65 1.14 -2.29 11.56
C ALA A 65 1.59 -1.29 10.48
N LEU A 66 0.89 -0.17 10.34
CA LEU A 66 1.26 0.92 9.44
C LEU A 66 2.66 1.47 9.75
N ASN A 67 2.99 1.68 11.03
CA ASN A 67 4.33 2.11 11.44
C ASN A 67 5.43 1.11 11.05
N VAL A 68 5.10 -0.18 11.02
CA VAL A 68 6.05 -1.23 10.59
C VAL A 68 6.22 -1.20 9.08
N VAL A 69 5.12 -1.10 8.32
CA VAL A 69 5.16 -0.96 6.86
C VAL A 69 5.94 0.29 6.44
N ALA A 70 5.70 1.42 7.09
CA ALA A 70 6.44 2.66 6.84
C ALA A 70 7.96 2.50 7.05
N ARG A 71 8.38 1.72 8.06
CA ARG A 71 9.81 1.44 8.31
C ARG A 71 10.42 0.48 7.28
N LEU A 72 9.63 -0.42 6.70
CA LEU A 72 10.08 -1.29 5.60
C LEU A 72 10.34 -0.51 4.30
N GLY A 73 9.73 0.67 4.15
CA GLY A 73 9.84 1.57 2.98
C GLY A 73 11.26 1.92 2.55
N LYS A 74 12.26 1.73 3.42
CA LYS A 74 13.64 2.14 3.19
C LYS A 74 14.49 1.13 2.41
N ARG A 75 13.98 -0.08 2.09
CA ARG A 75 14.77 -1.17 1.49
C ARG A 75 13.98 -2.04 0.47
N ASP A 76 13.34 -1.42 -0.51
CA ASP A 76 12.56 -2.08 -1.58
C ASP A 76 11.09 -2.42 -1.28
N HIS A 77 10.33 -1.33 -1.16
CA HIS A 77 9.08 -0.97 -1.88
C HIS A 77 7.88 -1.92 -1.98
N THR A 78 7.78 -3.03 -1.24
CA THR A 78 6.45 -3.64 -1.04
C THR A 78 6.30 -4.36 0.29
N ALA A 79 5.14 -4.23 0.90
CA ALA A 79 4.72 -5.01 2.06
C ALA A 79 3.30 -5.54 1.86
N ALA A 80 2.90 -6.48 2.70
CA ALA A 80 1.51 -6.88 2.82
C ALA A 80 1.05 -6.88 4.28
N ILE A 81 -0.23 -6.67 4.49
CA ILE A 81 -0.89 -6.81 5.79
C ILE A 81 -2.05 -7.78 5.65
N THR A 82 -2.11 -8.79 6.52
CA THR A 82 -3.28 -9.65 6.66
C THR A 82 -3.91 -9.46 8.03
N GLN A 83 -5.23 -9.55 8.12
CA GLN A 83 -5.92 -9.54 9.40
C GLN A 83 -5.93 -10.94 10.03
N THR A 84 -5.69 -11.00 11.34
CA THR A 84 -5.67 -12.23 12.14
C THR A 84 -6.51 -12.03 13.41
N ARG A 85 -6.78 -13.12 14.13
CA ARG A 85 -7.46 -13.04 15.45
C ARG A 85 -6.66 -12.27 16.50
N GLN A 86 -5.34 -12.17 16.33
CA GLN A 86 -4.44 -11.51 17.29
C GLN A 86 -4.10 -10.06 16.89
N GLY A 87 -4.67 -9.56 15.79
CA GLY A 87 -4.33 -8.26 15.20
C GLY A 87 -3.87 -8.40 13.76
N TYR A 88 -2.87 -7.62 13.37
CA TYR A 88 -2.40 -7.47 12.00
C TYR A 88 -1.04 -8.15 11.82
N ALA A 89 -0.96 -9.12 10.91
CA ALA A 89 0.32 -9.67 10.50
C ALA A 89 0.90 -8.83 9.37
N VAL A 90 2.16 -8.42 9.51
CA VAL A 90 2.92 -7.69 8.50
C VAL A 90 3.86 -8.67 7.81
N TRP A 91 3.90 -8.58 6.49
CA TRP A 91 4.69 -9.43 5.62
C TRP A 91 5.62 -8.57 4.77
N ALA A 92 6.88 -8.98 4.66
CA ALA A 92 7.88 -8.27 3.86
C ALA A 92 8.02 -8.95 2.50
N HIS A 93 8.08 -8.18 1.42
CA HIS A 93 8.32 -8.72 0.09
C HIS A 93 9.73 -9.30 -0.02
N GLU A 94 9.84 -10.53 -0.55
CA GLU A 94 11.10 -11.25 -0.70
C GLU A 94 11.37 -11.51 -2.20
N PRO A 95 12.06 -10.61 -2.91
CA PRO A 95 12.25 -10.73 -4.36
C PRO A 95 13.10 -11.94 -4.75
N ALA A 96 13.98 -12.40 -3.85
CA ALA A 96 14.84 -13.56 -4.06
C ALA A 96 14.28 -14.86 -3.44
N ALA A 97 13.06 -14.83 -2.89
CA ALA A 97 12.47 -16.01 -2.29
C ALA A 97 12.11 -17.06 -3.34
N VAL A 98 12.35 -18.33 -2.98
CA VAL A 98 11.91 -19.49 -3.75
C VAL A 98 10.92 -20.32 -2.95
N TYR A 99 9.91 -20.86 -3.63
CA TYR A 99 8.90 -21.71 -3.01
C TYR A 99 9.53 -22.97 -2.38
N ALA A 100 9.21 -23.23 -1.12
CA ALA A 100 9.65 -24.40 -0.38
C ALA A 100 8.48 -25.40 -0.23
N ALA A 101 8.41 -26.36 -1.15
CA ALA A 101 7.38 -27.39 -1.13
C ALA A 101 7.39 -28.19 0.19
N PRO A 102 6.21 -28.63 0.69
CA PRO A 102 6.14 -29.47 1.88
C PRO A 102 6.92 -30.78 1.67
N ALA A 103 7.69 -31.21 2.68
CA ALA A 103 8.48 -32.45 2.61
C ALA A 103 7.65 -33.69 2.24
N ARG A 104 6.35 -33.70 2.60
CA ARG A 104 5.43 -34.81 2.30
C ARG A 104 4.92 -34.80 0.84
N LYS A 105 5.10 -33.71 0.10
CA LYS A 105 4.64 -33.53 -1.29
C LYS A 105 5.62 -32.64 -2.08
N PRO A 106 6.83 -33.13 -2.41
CA PRO A 106 7.88 -32.32 -3.04
C PRO A 106 7.50 -31.79 -4.43
N GLY A 107 6.56 -32.43 -5.14
CA GLY A 107 6.04 -31.96 -6.43
C GLY A 107 4.81 -31.06 -6.35
N TYR A 108 4.38 -30.64 -5.15
CA TYR A 108 3.24 -29.74 -5.03
C TYR A 108 3.62 -28.35 -5.52
N THR A 109 2.85 -27.81 -6.47
CA THR A 109 3.02 -26.45 -6.98
C THR A 109 2.05 -25.51 -6.27
N ILE A 110 2.53 -24.31 -5.96
CA ILE A 110 1.65 -23.25 -5.46
C ILE A 110 0.70 -22.78 -6.56
N ARG A 111 -0.55 -22.52 -6.20
CA ARG A 111 -1.54 -21.97 -7.14
C ARG A 111 -1.40 -20.45 -7.20
N PRO A 112 -1.39 -19.85 -8.40
CA PRO A 112 -1.51 -18.41 -8.56
C PRO A 112 -2.78 -17.89 -7.87
N VAL A 113 -2.63 -16.79 -7.15
CA VAL A 113 -3.73 -16.01 -6.57
C VAL A 113 -3.49 -14.55 -6.91
N PHE A 114 -4.52 -13.90 -7.43
CA PHE A 114 -4.50 -12.50 -7.79
C PHE A 114 -5.03 -11.68 -6.61
N GLY A 115 -4.21 -10.76 -6.13
CA GLY A 115 -4.50 -9.93 -4.99
C GLY A 115 -5.32 -8.69 -5.34
N PRO A 116 -5.73 -7.93 -4.32
CA PRO A 116 -6.32 -6.62 -4.52
C PRO A 116 -5.28 -5.62 -5.06
N GLN A 117 -5.73 -4.43 -5.48
CA GLN A 117 -4.83 -3.34 -5.80
C GLN A 117 -3.93 -2.96 -4.61
N SER A 118 -2.75 -2.43 -4.90
CA SER A 118 -1.87 -1.92 -3.85
C SER A 118 -2.40 -0.59 -3.32
N CYS A 119 -2.40 -0.44 -2.00
CA CYS A 119 -2.53 0.86 -1.35
C CYS A 119 -1.14 1.50 -1.26
N LEU A 120 -0.97 2.69 -1.83
CA LEU A 120 0.25 3.47 -1.65
C LEU A 120 0.23 4.10 -0.27
N VAL A 121 1.28 3.90 0.52
CA VAL A 121 1.40 4.43 1.86
C VAL A 121 2.52 5.47 1.88
N VAL A 122 2.20 6.68 2.31
CA VAL A 122 3.16 7.79 2.45
C VAL A 122 3.15 8.31 3.89
N THR A 123 4.34 8.62 4.40
CA THR A 123 4.53 9.10 5.78
C THR A 123 5.33 10.39 5.86
N ASP A 124 5.79 10.89 4.71
CA ASP A 124 6.61 12.09 4.60
C ASP A 124 5.80 13.13 3.86
N GLU A 125 5.53 14.25 4.53
CA GLU A 125 4.75 15.37 4.00
C GLU A 125 5.39 16.01 2.76
N THR A 126 6.69 15.81 2.54
CA THR A 126 7.39 16.29 1.33
C THR A 126 7.10 15.42 0.11
N THR A 127 6.45 14.26 0.27
CA THR A 127 6.11 13.32 -0.82
C THR A 127 4.81 13.69 -1.56
N TYR A 128 4.00 14.59 -1.02
CA TYR A 128 2.75 15.01 -1.65
C TYR A 128 2.52 16.51 -1.51
N GLN A 129 1.62 17.03 -2.35
CA GLN A 129 1.13 18.40 -2.23
C GLN A 129 -0.38 18.42 -2.22
N THR A 130 -0.96 19.20 -1.31
CA THR A 130 -2.39 19.47 -1.33
C THR A 130 -2.72 20.39 -2.50
N CYS A 131 -3.72 20.03 -3.30
CA CYS A 131 -4.18 20.79 -4.46
C CYS A 131 -5.71 20.77 -4.56
N ARG A 132 -6.24 21.48 -5.56
CA ARG A 132 -7.65 21.40 -5.95
C ARG A 132 -7.77 20.75 -7.32
N LEU A 133 -8.77 19.90 -7.44
CA LEU A 133 -8.97 19.06 -8.61
C LEU A 133 -10.39 19.23 -9.13
N GLN A 134 -10.52 19.57 -10.40
CA GLN A 134 -11.78 19.46 -11.14
C GLN A 134 -11.87 18.07 -11.77
N VAL A 135 -12.87 17.29 -11.36
CA VAL A 135 -13.22 16.00 -11.98
C VAL A 135 -14.41 16.24 -12.92
N PRO A 136 -14.45 15.66 -14.14
CA PRO A 136 -15.47 15.96 -15.15
C PRO A 136 -16.92 15.86 -14.67
N ASP A 137 -17.22 14.90 -13.78
CA ASP A 137 -18.58 14.61 -13.32
C ASP A 137 -18.91 15.22 -11.95
N VAL A 138 -18.00 16.01 -11.38
CA VAL A 138 -18.17 16.62 -10.05
C VAL A 138 -18.31 18.13 -10.20
N THR A 139 -19.45 18.69 -9.78
CA THR A 139 -19.75 20.12 -10.00
C THR A 139 -18.79 21.07 -9.29
N LYS A 140 -18.24 20.68 -8.14
CA LYS A 140 -17.32 21.51 -7.33
C LYS A 140 -15.92 20.90 -7.34
N PRO A 141 -14.86 21.72 -7.42
CA PRO A 141 -13.50 21.23 -7.24
C PRO A 141 -13.34 20.49 -5.91
N LEU A 142 -12.64 19.37 -5.95
CA LEU A 142 -12.32 18.54 -4.79
C LEU A 142 -10.97 18.96 -4.20
N MET A 143 -10.83 18.81 -2.89
CA MET A 143 -9.51 18.79 -2.26
C MET A 143 -8.80 17.48 -2.65
N ALA A 144 -7.54 17.57 -3.01
CA ALA A 144 -6.77 16.45 -3.52
C ALA A 144 -5.31 16.48 -3.05
N LEU A 145 -4.63 15.35 -3.22
CA LEU A 145 -3.20 15.16 -3.03
C LEU A 145 -2.56 14.90 -4.40
N ALA A 146 -1.51 15.63 -4.74
CA ALA A 146 -0.65 15.33 -5.86
C ALA A 146 0.54 14.50 -5.36
N HIS A 147 0.81 13.36 -6.00
CA HIS A 147 1.94 12.48 -5.70
C HIS A 147 2.42 11.85 -7.01
N ASN A 148 3.70 12.04 -7.37
CA ASN A 148 4.33 11.51 -8.59
C ASN A 148 3.50 11.74 -9.87
N ASP A 149 3.11 12.99 -10.13
CA ASP A 149 2.27 13.41 -11.27
C ASP A 149 0.88 12.76 -11.35
N ARG A 150 0.43 12.12 -10.27
CA ARG A 150 -0.91 11.56 -10.12
C ARG A 150 -1.69 12.35 -9.08
N TYR A 151 -3.00 12.46 -9.28
CA TYR A 151 -3.89 13.20 -8.41
C TYR A 151 -4.84 12.26 -7.68
N TYR A 152 -4.97 12.45 -6.37
CA TYR A 152 -5.80 11.64 -5.50
C TYR A 152 -6.80 12.51 -4.74
N SER A 153 -8.10 12.36 -4.96
CA SER A 153 -9.13 13.11 -4.24
C SER A 153 -9.24 12.65 -2.78
N PHE A 154 -9.48 13.60 -1.87
CA PHE A 154 -9.69 13.27 -0.45
C PHE A 154 -10.96 12.43 -0.31
N PHE A 155 -10.82 11.21 0.21
CA PHE A 155 -11.94 10.30 0.39
C PHE A 155 -12.36 10.18 1.85
N LYS A 156 -11.39 9.95 2.74
CA LYS A 156 -11.66 9.77 4.17
C LYS A 156 -10.48 10.20 5.03
N GLN A 157 -10.76 11.03 6.03
CA GLN A 157 -9.83 11.31 7.13
C GLN A 157 -10.44 10.78 8.43
N ASP A 158 -9.62 10.11 9.25
CA ASP A 158 -10.02 9.57 10.55
C ASP A 158 -8.79 9.39 11.46
N THR A 159 -9.02 9.26 12.76
CA THR A 159 -7.96 8.92 13.74
C THR A 159 -7.92 7.42 14.03
N ASP A 160 -8.97 6.68 13.68
CA ASP A 160 -8.99 5.23 13.78
C ASP A 160 -8.35 4.56 12.55
N ALA A 161 -7.10 4.14 12.72
CA ALA A 161 -6.34 3.42 11.70
C ALA A 161 -7.01 2.12 11.25
N ALA A 162 -7.71 1.40 12.15
CA ALA A 162 -8.35 0.13 11.80
C ALA A 162 -9.50 0.37 10.82
N LYS A 163 -10.32 1.39 11.08
CA LYS A 163 -11.39 1.82 10.18
C LYS A 163 -10.86 2.28 8.82
N VAL A 164 -9.80 3.09 8.80
CA VAL A 164 -9.21 3.55 7.52
C VAL A 164 -8.62 2.40 6.72
N LEU A 165 -7.94 1.45 7.36
CA LEU A 165 -7.44 0.25 6.70
C LEU A 165 -8.54 -0.65 6.14
N ASP A 166 -9.64 -0.84 6.87
CA ASP A 166 -10.79 -1.61 6.38
C ASP A 166 -11.42 -0.99 5.13
N ILE A 167 -11.56 0.35 5.12
CA ILE A 167 -12.03 1.09 3.95
C ILE A 167 -11.04 0.94 2.78
N ALA A 168 -9.74 1.14 3.03
CA ALA A 168 -8.70 0.99 2.01
C ALA A 168 -8.67 -0.43 1.43
N ALA A 169 -8.81 -1.47 2.25
CA ALA A 169 -8.87 -2.85 1.79
C ALA A 169 -10.09 -3.12 0.89
N LYS A 170 -11.26 -2.57 1.25
CA LYS A 170 -12.48 -2.68 0.44
C LYS A 170 -12.35 -2.00 -0.93
N LEU A 171 -11.76 -0.80 -0.97
CA LEU A 171 -11.48 -0.06 -2.20
C LEU A 171 -10.47 -0.82 -3.07
N ALA A 172 -9.36 -1.27 -2.48
CA ALA A 172 -8.36 -2.05 -3.18
C ALA A 172 -8.92 -3.34 -3.82
N ARG A 173 -9.86 -4.02 -3.15
CA ARG A 173 -10.55 -5.20 -3.69
C ARG A 173 -11.46 -4.88 -4.88
N ARG A 174 -12.01 -3.67 -4.97
CA ARG A 174 -12.80 -3.21 -6.13
C ARG A 174 -11.93 -2.84 -7.32
N GLY A 175 -10.63 -2.70 -7.10
CA GLY A 175 -9.68 -2.22 -8.11
C GLY A 175 -9.34 -0.75 -7.99
N ASP A 176 -9.78 -0.07 -6.93
CA ASP A 176 -9.49 1.34 -6.72
C ASP A 176 -8.03 1.51 -6.27
N GLU A 177 -7.30 2.39 -6.95
CA GLU A 177 -5.97 2.81 -6.53
C GLU A 177 -6.09 3.87 -5.43
N THR A 178 -5.42 3.63 -4.31
CA THR A 178 -5.55 4.47 -3.11
C THR A 178 -4.20 4.96 -2.62
N LEU A 179 -4.21 6.17 -2.06
CA LEU A 179 -3.08 6.77 -1.35
C LEU A 179 -3.48 6.97 0.12
N LEU A 180 -2.72 6.38 1.03
CA LEU A 180 -2.87 6.52 2.46
C LEU A 180 -1.72 7.36 3.02
N VAL A 181 -2.05 8.57 3.43
CA VAL A 181 -1.15 9.46 4.17
C VAL A 181 -1.27 9.15 5.66
N ILE A 182 -0.13 8.96 6.32
CA ILE A 182 -0.02 8.77 7.76
C ILE A 182 0.59 10.03 8.37
N GLU A 183 -0.25 10.85 9.00
CA GLU A 183 0.11 12.06 9.73
C GLU A 183 -0.40 11.93 11.18
N PRO A 184 0.30 11.22 12.07
CA PRO A 184 -0.24 10.90 13.39
C PRO A 184 -0.72 12.14 14.15
N PRO A 185 -1.92 12.11 14.75
CA PRO A 185 -2.79 10.94 14.96
C PRO A 185 -3.78 10.65 13.82
N THR A 186 -3.71 11.37 12.70
CA THR A 186 -4.64 11.30 11.59
C THR A 186 -4.17 10.41 10.44
N PHE A 187 -5.12 9.79 9.76
CA PHE A 187 -4.92 8.95 8.58
C PHE A 187 -5.82 9.48 7.48
N THR A 188 -5.23 9.88 6.36
CA THR A 188 -5.95 10.43 5.20
C THR A 188 -5.87 9.42 4.06
N LEU A 189 -7.02 8.88 3.69
CA LEU A 189 -7.20 8.03 2.54
C LEU A 189 -7.73 8.86 1.36
N ALA A 190 -7.07 8.74 0.23
CA ALA A 190 -7.39 9.43 -1.01
C ALA A 190 -7.51 8.42 -2.17
N LEU A 191 -8.36 8.73 -3.16
CA LEU A 191 -8.66 7.91 -4.33
C LEU A 191 -8.02 8.50 -5.57
N LEU A 192 -7.40 7.67 -6.41
CA LEU A 192 -6.87 8.15 -7.69
C LEU A 192 -7.99 8.70 -8.58
N GLU A 193 -7.76 9.89 -9.15
CA GLU A 193 -8.64 10.53 -10.11
C GLU A 193 -7.94 10.66 -11.48
N PRO A 194 -8.04 9.66 -12.36
CA PRO A 194 -7.28 9.64 -13.61
C PRO A 194 -7.70 10.75 -14.60
N SER A 195 -8.93 11.26 -14.48
CA SER A 195 -9.48 12.34 -15.30
C SER A 195 -9.40 13.72 -14.63
N GLY A 196 -8.84 13.79 -13.43
CA GLY A 196 -8.72 15.01 -12.65
C GLY A 196 -7.80 16.05 -13.29
N ARG A 197 -8.19 17.32 -13.20
CA ARG A 197 -7.42 18.48 -13.68
C ARG A 197 -7.18 19.46 -12.54
N LEU A 198 -5.97 19.98 -12.40
CA LEU A 198 -5.67 21.04 -11.45
C LEU A 198 -6.46 22.33 -11.78
N VAL A 199 -6.96 23.00 -10.75
CA VAL A 199 -7.71 24.27 -10.83
C VAL A 199 -7.36 25.24 -9.72
#